data_AF-A0A6V6YQS6-F1
#
_entry.id   AF-A0A6V6YQS6-F1
#
_cell.length_a   1.000
_cell.length_b   1.000
_cell.length_c   1.000
_cell.angle_alpha   90.00
_cell.angle_beta   90.00
_cell.angle_gamma   90.00
#
_symmetry.space_group_name_H-M   'P 1'
#
loop_
_entity.id
_entity.type
_entity.pdbx_description
1 polymer ?
#
loop_
_entity_poly.entity_id
_entity_poly.type
_entity_poly.pdbx_seq_one_letter_code
_entity_poly.pdbx_strand_id
1 'polypeptide(L)'
;MNFNSKNPFLSNKRFSSNAVSKSSEQVHGAQIIDYNQEMTISGTINKTAILFLLLCAGAILTWWMAFNGMNAMLPTIGGAIIALILVIISAFKPQASPYLAPGYAIFEGLFIGGISAIFEAKFPGIVLNAVGSDLSHFFSLSGSI
;
A
#
# COMPACT_ATOMS: atom_id res chain seq x y z
N MET A 1 -38.09 19.81 -35.72
CA MET A 1 -39.10 18.92 -36.34
C MET A 1 -39.62 17.94 -35.29
N ASN A 2 -40.94 17.83 -35.13
CA ASN A 2 -41.56 16.98 -34.10
C ASN A 2 -41.87 15.61 -34.71
N PHE A 3 -41.14 14.57 -34.33
CA PHE A 3 -41.30 13.21 -34.87
C PHE A 3 -42.45 12.50 -34.16
N ASN A 4 -43.63 12.44 -34.78
CA ASN A 4 -44.78 11.67 -34.28
C ASN A 4 -44.89 10.36 -35.08
N SER A 5 -44.15 9.32 -34.66
CA SER A 5 -44.20 7.99 -35.27
C SER A 5 -45.08 7.06 -34.43
N LYS A 6 -46.08 6.41 -35.05
CA LYS A 6 -47.00 5.43 -34.42
C LYS A 6 -46.37 4.04 -34.22
N ASN A 7 -45.05 3.91 -34.36
CA ASN A 7 -44.35 2.64 -34.15
C ASN A 7 -44.07 2.40 -32.66
N PRO A 8 -44.60 1.33 -32.05
CA PRO A 8 -44.45 1.05 -30.62
C PRO A 8 -42.99 0.81 -30.21
N PHE A 9 -42.12 0.45 -31.15
CA PHE A 9 -40.68 0.26 -30.93
C PHE A 9 -39.92 1.58 -30.72
N LEU A 10 -40.36 2.68 -31.36
CA LEU A 10 -39.67 3.98 -31.36
C LEU A 10 -40.30 5.00 -30.41
N SER A 11 -41.37 4.61 -29.69
CA SER A 11 -42.03 5.45 -28.70
C SER A 11 -41.27 5.53 -27.37
N ASN A 12 -40.23 4.72 -27.18
CA ASN A 12 -39.47 4.71 -25.93
C ASN A 12 -38.69 6.01 -25.77
N LYS A 13 -38.85 6.66 -24.60
CA LYS A 13 -38.29 7.98 -24.30
C LYS A 13 -36.79 8.08 -24.63
N ARG A 14 -36.03 6.99 -24.50
CA ARG A 14 -34.59 6.85 -24.81
C ARG A 14 -34.18 7.34 -26.21
N PHE A 15 -35.10 7.30 -27.18
CA PHE A 15 -34.84 7.70 -28.58
C PHE A 15 -35.47 9.06 -28.94
N SER A 16 -36.19 9.69 -28.02
CA SER A 16 -36.68 11.05 -28.20
C SER A 16 -35.51 12.01 -28.07
N SER A 17 -35.39 12.98 -28.99
CA SER A 17 -34.33 14.01 -29.00
C SER A 17 -34.16 14.70 -27.63
N ASN A 18 -35.26 14.90 -26.91
CA ASN A 18 -35.26 15.47 -25.55
C ASN A 18 -34.67 14.54 -24.47
N ALA A 19 -34.59 13.22 -24.68
CA ALA A 19 -33.99 12.29 -23.73
C ALA A 19 -32.48 12.14 -23.90
N VAL A 20 -31.96 12.34 -25.11
CA VAL A 20 -30.50 12.47 -25.34
C VAL A 20 -29.99 13.73 -24.63
N SER A 21 -30.74 14.84 -24.70
CA SER A 21 -30.43 16.06 -23.95
C SER A 21 -30.71 15.95 -22.44
N LYS A 22 -31.65 15.12 -21.99
CA LYS A 22 -31.85 14.85 -20.55
C LYS A 22 -30.88 13.83 -19.96
N SER A 23 -30.31 12.93 -20.76
CA SER A 23 -29.21 12.08 -20.31
C SER A 23 -27.91 12.83 -20.13
N SER A 24 -27.71 13.99 -20.76
CA SER A 24 -26.57 14.89 -20.47
C SER A 24 -26.79 15.77 -19.23
N GLU A 25 -28.04 16.06 -18.86
CA GLU A 25 -28.37 16.83 -17.64
C GLU A 25 -28.45 15.91 -16.39
N GLN A 26 -28.91 14.67 -16.56
CA GLN A 26 -28.98 13.64 -15.51
C GLN A 26 -27.69 12.82 -15.44
N VAL A 27 -26.54 13.49 -15.47
CA VAL A 27 -25.22 12.93 -15.09
C VAL A 27 -24.82 13.47 -13.71
N HIS A 28 -25.79 13.56 -12.78
CA HIS A 28 -25.51 13.80 -11.36
C HIS A 28 -25.14 12.48 -10.67
N GLY A 29 -23.95 11.97 -11.01
CA GLY A 29 -23.42 10.75 -10.41
C GLY A 29 -22.97 9.69 -11.41
N ALA A 30 -22.45 10.11 -12.58
CA ALA A 30 -21.24 9.40 -13.02
C ALA A 30 -20.25 9.58 -11.86
N GLN A 31 -20.24 8.62 -10.95
CA GLN A 31 -19.03 8.28 -10.22
C GLN A 31 -18.01 8.23 -11.34
N ILE A 32 -17.19 9.28 -11.46
CA ILE A 32 -15.95 9.18 -12.18
C ILE A 32 -15.37 7.93 -11.54
N ILE A 33 -15.34 6.83 -12.28
CA ILE A 33 -14.48 5.70 -11.94
C ILE A 33 -13.12 6.37 -12.06
N ASP A 34 -12.73 6.99 -10.94
CA ASP A 34 -11.47 7.65 -10.81
C ASP A 34 -10.51 6.53 -11.12
N TYR A 35 -9.71 6.67 -12.17
CA TYR A 35 -8.69 5.69 -12.51
C TYR A 35 -7.69 5.48 -11.32
N ASN A 36 -7.81 6.29 -10.26
CA ASN A 36 -7.25 6.10 -8.93
C ASN A 36 -7.81 4.89 -8.14
N GLN A 37 -9.03 4.44 -8.43
CA GLN A 37 -9.67 3.26 -7.81
C GLN A 37 -9.30 1.96 -8.51
N GLU A 38 -8.76 2.01 -9.73
CA GLU A 38 -8.16 0.85 -10.38
C GLU A 38 -6.72 0.71 -9.92
N MET A 39 -6.35 -0.49 -9.47
CA MET A 39 -5.01 -0.77 -8.95
C MET A 39 -4.01 -0.75 -10.11
N THR A 40 -3.46 0.43 -10.42
CA THR A 40 -2.42 0.56 -11.45
C THR A 40 -1.11 -0.01 -10.93
N ILE A 41 -0.35 -0.67 -11.82
CA ILE A 41 0.92 -1.27 -11.40
C ILE A 41 1.90 -0.20 -10.91
N SER A 42 1.94 0.95 -11.58
CA SER A 42 2.70 2.13 -11.13
C SER A 42 2.26 2.63 -9.75
N GLY A 43 0.96 2.60 -9.44
CA GLY A 43 0.43 2.98 -8.14
C GLY A 43 0.82 2.01 -7.02
N THR A 44 0.81 0.70 -7.31
CA THR A 44 1.21 -0.35 -6.35
C THR A 44 2.71 -0.30 -6.04
N ILE A 45 3.55 -0.12 -7.07
CA ILE A 45 4.99 0.05 -6.92
C ILE A 45 5.31 1.22 -5.98
N ASN A 46 4.69 2.39 -6.21
CA ASN A 46 4.95 3.55 -5.36
C ASN A 46 4.51 3.34 -3.90
N LYS A 47 3.34 2.73 -3.68
CA LYS A 47 2.83 2.44 -2.33
C LYS A 47 3.74 1.43 -1.59
N THR A 48 4.16 0.36 -2.26
CA THR A 48 5.06 -0.65 -1.67
C THR A 48 6.46 -0.10 -1.41
N ALA A 49 6.99 0.76 -2.29
CA ALA A 49 8.27 1.44 -2.08
C ALA A 49 8.26 2.32 -0.82
N ILE A 50 7.17 3.08 -0.60
CA ILE A 50 7.00 3.92 0.59
C ILE A 50 6.94 3.08 1.87
N LEU A 51 6.20 1.96 1.85
CA LEU A 51 6.13 1.03 2.99
C LEU A 51 7.48 0.39 3.28
N PHE A 52 8.20 -0.03 2.24
CA PHE A 52 9.55 -0.58 2.37
C PHE A 52 10.53 0.43 2.97
N LEU A 53 10.47 1.69 2.56
CA LEU A 53 11.30 2.75 3.14
C LEU A 53 10.98 2.97 4.63
N LEU A 54 9.69 2.98 5.01
CA LEU A 54 9.28 3.06 6.42
C LEU A 54 9.83 1.90 7.26
N LEU A 55 9.77 0.68 6.71
CA LEU A 55 10.34 -0.52 7.34
C LEU A 55 11.85 -0.35 7.56
N CYS A 56 12.59 0.03 6.51
CA CYS A 56 14.03 0.27 6.61
C CYS A 56 14.36 1.35 7.65
N ALA A 57 13.59 2.44 7.71
CA ALA A 57 13.77 3.50 8.71
C ALA A 57 13.60 2.96 10.14
N GLY A 58 12.59 2.13 10.40
CA GLY A 58 12.39 1.46 11.70
C GLY A 58 13.54 0.50 12.05
N ALA A 59 14.05 -0.22 11.05
CA ALA A 59 15.17 -1.13 11.22
C ALA A 59 16.48 -0.39 11.56
N ILE A 60 16.79 0.68 10.82
CA ILE A 60 17.98 1.52 11.05
C ILE A 60 17.91 2.17 12.43
N LEU A 61 16.74 2.68 12.85
CA LEU A 61 16.55 3.25 14.18
C LEU A 61 16.91 2.27 15.29
N THR A 62 16.43 1.03 15.19
CA THR A 62 16.70 0.00 16.20
C THR A 62 18.16 -0.45 16.18
N TRP A 63 18.72 -0.61 14.99
CA TRP A 63 20.12 -0.96 14.80
C TRP A 63 21.04 0.13 15.37
N TRP A 64 20.73 1.41 15.14
CA TRP A 64 21.44 2.54 15.75
C TRP A 64 21.31 2.55 17.28
N MET A 65 20.10 2.29 17.82
CA MET A 65 19.86 2.17 19.26
C MET A 65 20.69 1.03 19.87
N ALA A 66 20.81 -0.11 19.17
CA ALA A 66 21.59 -1.26 19.60
C ALA A 66 23.09 -0.99 19.65
N PHE A 67 23.62 -0.29 18.64
CA PHE A 67 25.03 0.10 18.61
C PHE A 67 25.42 1.11 19.68
N ASN A 68 24.49 1.95 20.12
CA ASN A 68 24.72 2.89 21.22
C ASN A 68 24.71 2.22 22.61
N GLY A 69 24.62 0.90 22.70
CA GLY A 69 24.68 0.16 23.97
C GLY A 69 23.40 0.22 24.80
N MET A 70 22.29 0.72 24.24
CA MET A 70 20.97 0.59 24.84
C MET A 70 20.46 -0.84 24.66
N ASN A 71 19.62 -1.32 25.61
CA ASN A 71 19.00 -2.64 25.55
C ASN A 71 18.07 -2.77 24.33
N ALA A 72 18.64 -3.09 23.16
CA ALA A 72 17.91 -3.31 21.91
C ALA A 72 16.92 -4.49 22.00
N MET A 73 17.13 -5.39 22.95
CA MET A 73 16.24 -6.53 23.20
C MET A 73 14.81 -6.09 23.60
N LEU A 74 14.67 -4.97 24.32
CA LEU A 74 13.39 -4.44 24.77
C LEU A 74 12.51 -3.90 23.61
N PRO A 75 12.99 -3.01 22.72
CA PRO A 75 12.24 -2.60 21.53
C PRO A 75 12.09 -3.73 20.50
N THR A 76 13.01 -4.70 20.46
CA THR A 76 12.86 -5.88 19.59
C THR A 76 11.67 -6.74 20.02
N ILE A 77 11.60 -7.13 21.30
CA ILE A 77 10.49 -7.96 21.81
C ILE A 77 9.16 -7.19 21.78
N GLY A 78 9.19 -5.91 22.14
CA GLY A 78 8.01 -5.04 22.10
C GLY A 78 7.50 -4.85 20.67
N GLY A 79 8.41 -4.56 19.74
CA GLY A 79 8.13 -4.45 18.31
C GLY A 79 7.59 -5.75 17.73
N ALA A 80 8.15 -6.91 18.11
CA ALA A 80 7.68 -8.23 17.67
C ALA A 80 6.22 -8.47 18.05
N ILE A 81 5.89 -8.24 19.31
CA ILE A 81 4.55 -8.50 19.87
C ILE A 81 3.55 -7.55 19.22
N ILE A 82 3.88 -6.27 19.12
CA ILE A 82 3.01 -5.24 18.55
C ILE A 82 2.82 -5.47 17.04
N ALA A 83 3.89 -5.75 16.29
CA ALA A 83 3.81 -6.06 14.87
C ALA A 83 2.97 -7.32 14.60
N LEU A 84 3.13 -8.37 15.41
CA LEU A 84 2.34 -9.59 15.31
C LEU A 84 0.85 -9.35 15.60
N ILE A 85 0.52 -8.51 16.59
CA ILE A 85 -0.87 -8.14 16.85
C ILE A 85 -1.44 -7.31 15.69
N LEU A 86 -0.68 -6.33 15.18
CA LEU A 86 -1.12 -5.50 14.06
C LEU A 86 -1.34 -6.32 12.78
N VAL A 87 -0.48 -7.29 12.47
CA VAL A 87 -0.62 -8.11 11.26
C VAL A 87 -1.84 -9.02 11.35
N ILE A 88 -2.12 -9.58 12.52
CA ILE A 88 -3.31 -10.40 12.75
C ILE A 88 -4.56 -9.53 12.55
N ILE A 89 -4.60 -8.33 13.13
CA ILE A 89 -5.73 -7.40 12.95
C ILE A 89 -5.89 -6.99 11.47
N SER A 90 -4.78 -6.72 10.79
CA SER A 90 -4.76 -6.37 9.37
C SER A 90 -5.31 -7.50 8.49
N ALA A 91 -4.98 -8.75 8.81
CA ALA A 91 -5.45 -9.93 8.08
C ALA A 91 -6.98 -10.12 8.15
N PHE A 92 -7.60 -9.81 9.29
CA PHE A 92 -9.07 -9.91 9.44
C PHE A 92 -9.83 -8.68 8.91
N LYS A 93 -9.19 -7.51 8.79
CA LYS A 93 -9.82 -6.27 8.28
C LYS A 93 -8.98 -5.58 7.19
N PRO A 94 -8.98 -6.11 5.96
CA PRO A 94 -8.22 -5.53 4.85
C PRO A 94 -8.69 -4.12 4.44
N GLN A 95 -9.90 -3.69 4.80
CA GLN A 95 -10.39 -2.34 4.52
C GLN A 95 -9.68 -1.24 5.33
N ALA A 96 -9.04 -1.59 6.44
CA ALA A 96 -8.25 -0.64 7.24
C ALA A 96 -6.75 -0.66 6.86
N SER A 97 -6.37 -1.48 5.88
CA SER A 97 -5.00 -1.65 5.39
C SER A 97 -4.25 -0.35 5.05
N PRO A 98 -4.88 0.72 4.49
CA PRO A 98 -4.17 1.96 4.20
C PRO A 98 -3.56 2.64 5.43
N TYR A 99 -4.18 2.48 6.61
CA TYR A 99 -3.72 3.07 7.87
C TYR A 99 -2.91 2.09 8.71
N LEU A 100 -3.23 0.79 8.64
CA LEU A 100 -2.51 -0.23 9.39
C LEU A 100 -1.16 -0.57 8.75
N ALA A 101 -1.02 -0.46 7.43
CA ALA A 101 0.22 -0.83 6.74
C ALA A 101 1.43 0.03 7.14
N PRO A 102 1.34 1.38 7.21
CA PRO A 102 2.46 2.19 7.69
C PRO A 102 2.81 1.90 9.16
N GLY A 103 1.80 1.71 10.01
CA GLY A 103 2.00 1.36 11.41
C GLY A 103 2.72 0.02 11.55
N TYR A 104 2.24 -1.00 10.84
CA TYR A 104 2.86 -2.33 10.80
C TYR A 104 4.31 -2.25 10.31
N ALA A 105 4.59 -1.54 9.21
CA ALA A 105 5.94 -1.40 8.66
C ALA A 105 6.93 -0.81 9.68
N ILE A 106 6.51 0.17 10.49
CA ILE A 106 7.37 0.75 11.53
C ILE A 106 7.68 -0.30 12.61
N PHE A 107 6.67 -0.97 13.15
CA PHE A 107 6.85 -1.96 14.23
C PHE A 107 7.59 -3.22 13.77
N GLU A 108 7.32 -3.68 12.55
CA GLU A 108 8.07 -4.76 11.91
C GLU A 108 9.53 -4.36 11.68
N GLY A 109 9.77 -3.13 11.23
CA GLY A 109 11.12 -2.57 11.07
C GLY A 109 11.87 -2.57 12.40
N LEU A 110 11.22 -2.17 13.50
CA LEU A 110 11.81 -2.22 14.84
C LEU A 110 12.19 -3.65 15.26
N PHE A 111 11.33 -4.63 14.97
CA PHE A 111 11.61 -6.04 15.26
C PHE A 111 12.79 -6.58 14.45
N ILE A 112 12.77 -6.39 13.13
CA ILE A 112 13.82 -6.90 12.24
C ILE A 112 15.14 -6.17 12.50
N GLY A 113 15.15 -4.86 12.74
CA GLY A 113 16.36 -4.10 13.05
C GLY A 113 17.08 -4.58 14.31
N GLY A 114 16.31 -4.99 15.32
CA GLY A 114 16.83 -5.59 16.54
C GLY A 114 17.45 -6.97 16.32
N ILE A 115 16.79 -7.81 15.52
CA ILE A 115 17.35 -9.10 15.09
C ILE A 115 18.62 -8.87 14.27
N SER A 116 18.61 -7.93 13.34
CA SER A 116 19.77 -7.54 12.54
C SER A 116 20.94 -7.12 13.41
N ALA A 117 20.73 -6.35 14.49
CA ALA A 117 21.80 -6.01 15.43
C ALA A 117 22.41 -7.22 16.15
N ILE A 118 21.60 -8.24 16.48
CA ILE A 118 22.10 -9.50 17.07
C ILE A 118 22.94 -10.27 16.04
N PHE A 119 22.51 -10.31 14.78
CA PHE A 119 23.27 -10.95 13.72
C PHE A 119 24.56 -10.20 13.38
N GLU A 120 24.54 -8.87 13.42
CA GLU A 120 25.72 -8.02 13.25
C GLU A 120 26.79 -8.31 14.31
N ALA A 121 26.38 -8.50 15.57
CA ALA A 121 27.29 -8.83 16.67
C ALA A 121 27.95 -10.21 16.50
N LYS A 122 27.30 -11.15 15.82
CA LYS A 122 27.83 -12.49 15.55
C LYS A 122 28.57 -12.57 14.21
N PHE A 123 28.12 -11.80 13.22
CA PHE A 123 28.59 -11.80 11.84
C PHE A 123 28.60 -10.35 11.30
N PRO A 124 29.70 -9.61 11.56
CA PRO A 124 29.78 -8.20 11.17
C PRO A 124 29.70 -8.02 9.66
N GLY A 125 28.87 -7.08 9.20
CA GLY A 125 28.72 -6.70 7.79
C GLY A 125 27.77 -7.57 6.95
N ILE A 126 27.19 -8.66 7.48
CA ILE A 126 26.22 -9.47 6.71
C ILE A 126 24.92 -8.71 6.47
N VAL A 127 24.47 -7.93 7.45
CA VAL A 127 23.20 -7.20 7.41
C VAL A 127 23.21 -6.19 6.25
N LEU A 128 24.28 -5.41 6.12
CA LEU A 128 24.38 -4.39 5.08
C LEU A 128 24.36 -5.02 3.67
N ASN A 129 25.04 -6.17 3.50
CA ASN A 129 25.05 -6.91 2.24
C ASN A 129 23.67 -7.50 1.90
N ALA A 130 22.96 -8.05 2.88
CA ALA A 130 21.63 -8.60 2.69
C ALA A 130 20.62 -7.50 2.29
N VAL A 131 20.58 -6.40 3.04
CA VAL A 131 19.68 -5.27 2.75
C VAL A 131 19.98 -4.65 1.37
N GLY A 132 21.25 -4.55 1.00
CA GLY A 132 21.65 -4.09 -0.34
C GLY A 132 21.16 -5.02 -1.45
N SER A 133 21.19 -6.34 -1.21
CA SER A 133 20.64 -7.33 -2.14
C SER A 133 19.11 -7.26 -2.22
N ASP A 134 18.41 -7.02 -1.12
CA ASP A 134 16.94 -6.92 -1.13
C ASP A 134 16.49 -5.65 -1.88
N LEU A 135 17.18 -4.54 -1.66
CA LEU A 135 16.98 -3.28 -2.41
C LEU A 135 17.19 -3.46 -3.91
N SER A 136 18.23 -4.18 -4.32
CA SER A 136 18.52 -4.40 -5.73
C SER A 136 17.47 -5.28 -6.40
N HIS A 137 17.02 -6.36 -5.74
CA HIS A 137 15.93 -7.20 -6.23
C HIS A 137 14.61 -6.41 -6.33
N PHE A 138 14.27 -5.61 -5.32
CA PHE A 138 13.08 -4.77 -5.34
C PHE A 138 13.09 -3.80 -6.52
N PHE A 139 14.21 -3.09 -6.71
CA PHE A 139 14.35 -2.14 -7.82
C PHE A 139 14.31 -2.84 -9.18
N SER A 140 14.94 -4.00 -9.31
CA SER A 140 14.92 -4.79 -10.54
C SER A 140 13.51 -5.26 -10.91
N LEU A 141 12.72 -5.71 -9.93
CA LEU A 141 11.34 -6.11 -10.17
C LEU A 141 10.46 -4.90 -10.53
N SER A 142 10.67 -3.78 -9.84
CA SER A 142 9.93 -2.54 -10.08
C SER A 142 10.21 -1.91 -11.44
N GLY A 143 11.41 -2.07 -12.00
CA GLY A 143 11.76 -1.50 -13.31
C GLY A 143 11.39 -2.40 -14.50
N SER A 144 11.06 -3.68 -14.24
CA SER A 144 10.75 -4.67 -15.27
C SER A 144 9.26 -4.73 -15.66
N ILE A 145 8.40 -3.92 -15.03
CA ILE A 145 6.94 -3.94 -15.19
C ILE A 145 6.46 -2.58 -15.71
#